data_AF-A0A528B7B2-F1
#
_entry.id   AF-A0A528B7B2-F1
#
_cell.length_a   1.000
_cell.length_b   1.000
_cell.length_c   1.000
_cell.angle_alpha   90.00
_cell.angle_beta   90.00
_cell.angle_gamma   90.00
#
_symmetry.space_group_name_H-M   'P 1'
#
loop_
_entity.id
_entity.type
_entity.pdbx_description
1 polymer ?
#
loop_
_entity_poly.entity_id
_entity_poly.type
_entity_poly.pdbx_seq_one_letter_code
_entity_poly.pdbx_strand_id
1 'polypeptide(L)' 'QNMFEAGIIDPVRVTYTALANAASVATLILTTETLIGHLAEDEDPTAGPARGGGSEKLGRA' A
#
# COMPACT_ATOMS: atom_id res chain seq x y z
N GLN A 1 -28.04 -5.77 -21.67
CA GLN A 1 -28.57 -7.00 -21.02
C GLN A 1 -29.28 -6.57 -19.75
N ASN A 2 -30.54 -6.98 -19.54
CA ASN A 2 -31.29 -6.62 -18.34
C ASN A 2 -31.01 -7.66 -17.23
N MET A 3 -30.42 -7.23 -16.11
CA MET A 3 -30.01 -8.14 -15.02
C MET A 3 -31.19 -8.72 -14.24
N PHE A 4 -32.31 -7.97 -14.17
CA PHE A 4 -33.55 -8.44 -13.56
C PHE A 4 -34.20 -9.56 -14.39
N GLU A 5 -34.28 -9.38 -15.71
CA GLU A 5 -34.82 -10.41 -16.62
C GLU A 5 -33.95 -11.67 -16.64
N ALA A 6 -32.64 -11.52 -16.40
CA ALA A 6 -31.71 -12.64 -16.25
C ALA A 6 -31.78 -13.35 -14.88
N GLY A 7 -32.60 -12.86 -13.94
CA GLY A 7 -32.74 -13.42 -12.60
C GLY A 7 -31.52 -13.19 -11.68
N ILE A 8 -30.61 -12.29 -12.06
CA ILE A 8 -29.41 -11.97 -11.29
C ILE A 8 -29.72 -10.77 -10.39
N ILE A 9 -30.01 -11.06 -9.12
CA ILE A 9 -30.44 -10.06 -8.14
C ILE A 9 -29.43 -10.05 -6.99
N ASP A 10 -28.70 -8.96 -6.86
CA ASP A 10 -27.79 -8.77 -5.73
C ASP A 10 -28.55 -8.30 -4.49
N PRO A 11 -28.25 -8.87 -3.30
CA PRO A 11 -28.77 -8.36 -2.05
C PRO A 11 -28.31 -6.91 -1.82
N VAL A 12 -29.23 -6.05 -1.37
CA VAL A 12 -28.98 -4.61 -1.13
C VAL A 12 -27.72 -4.36 -0.29
N ARG A 13 -27.47 -5.22 0.70
CA ARG A 13 -26.30 -5.09 1.58
C ARG A 13 -24.97 -5.24 0.84
N VAL A 14 -24.91 -6.06 -0.22
CA VAL A 14 -23.66 -6.33 -0.95
C VAL A 14 -23.19 -5.06 -1.67
N THR A 15 -24.05 -4.48 -2.51
CA THR A 15 -23.70 -3.27 -3.27
C THR A 15 -23.50 -2.05 -2.35
N TYR A 16 -24.32 -1.92 -1.31
CA TYR A 16 -24.16 -0.84 -0.33
C TYR A 16 -22.83 -0.90 0.41
N THR A 17 -22.50 -2.06 0.98
CA THR A 17 -21.25 -2.21 1.75
C THR A 17 -20.02 -2.13 0.86
N ALA A 18 -20.07 -2.65 -0.36
CA ALA A 18 -18.99 -2.52 -1.33
C ALA A 18 -18.69 -1.04 -1.63
N LEU A 19 -19.72 -0.23 -1.90
CA LEU A 19 -19.55 1.20 -2.17
C LEU A 19 -19.04 1.96 -0.94
N ALA A 20 -19.60 1.70 0.25
CA ALA A 20 -19.17 2.35 1.48
C ALA A 20 -17.69 2.06 1.81
N ASN A 21 -17.27 0.80 1.65
CA ASN A 21 -15.88 0.40 1.88
C ASN A 21 -14.94 1.02 0.84
N ALA A 22 -15.34 1.05 -0.43
CA ALA A 22 -14.56 1.68 -1.50
C ALA A 22 -14.36 3.18 -1.23
N ALA A 23 -15.42 3.89 -0.84
CA ALA A 23 -15.34 5.31 -0.49
C ALA A 23 -14.43 5.55 0.73
N SER A 24 -14.48 4.66 1.73
CA SER A 24 -13.60 4.75 2.90
C SER A 24 -12.12 4.62 2.51
N VAL A 25 -11.75 3.65 1.68
CA VAL A 25 -10.37 3.47 1.20
C VAL A 25 -9.95 4.62 0.29
N ALA A 26 -10.82 5.05 -0.63
CA ALA A 26 -10.52 6.17 -1.51
C ALA A 26 -10.24 7.46 -0.72
N THR A 27 -11.02 7.72 0.34
CA THR A 27 -10.78 8.85 1.24
C THR A 27 -9.40 8.75 1.87
N LEU A 28 -9.06 7.61 2.46
CA LEU A 28 -7.74 7.39 3.06
C LEU A 28 -6.61 7.68 2.07
N ILE A 29 -6.70 7.14 0.85
CA ILE A 29 -5.67 7.31 -0.17
C ILE A 29 -5.55 8.77 -0.62
N LEU A 30 -6.68 9.47 -0.83
CA LEU A 30 -6.68 10.85 -1.32
C LEU A 30 -6.23 11.87 -0.27
N THR A 31 -6.44 11.59 1.02
CA THR A 31 -6.07 12.53 2.11
C THR A 31 -4.73 12.21 2.75
N THR A 32 -4.04 11.14 2.34
CA THR A 32 -2.73 10.78 2.88
C THR A 32 -1.62 11.38 2.01
N GLU A 33 -0.97 12.43 2.52
CA GLU A 33 0.07 13.16 1.78
C GLU A 33 1.42 12.42 1.75
N THR A 34 1.72 11.56 2.73
CA THR A 34 3.02 10.89 2.81
C THR A 34 2.88 9.51 3.47
N LEU A 35 3.60 8.54 2.91
CA LEU A 35 3.72 7.19 3.44
C LEU A 35 5.20 6.92 3.74
N ILE A 36 5.53 6.55 4.98
CA ILE A 36 6.87 6.14 5.37
C ILE A 36 6.89 4.61 5.39
N GLY A 37 7.55 4.01 4.41
CA GLY A 37 7.84 2.58 4.39
C GLY A 37 9.20 2.30 5.03
N HIS A 38 9.29 1.23 5.82
CA HIS A 38 10.57 0.67 6.22
C HIS A 38 10.97 -0.38 5.19
N LEU A 39 11.97 -0.06 4.37
CA LEU A 39 12.62 -1.05 3.52
C LEU A 39 13.57 -1.86 4.40
N ALA A 40 13.59 -3.19 4.21
CA ALA A 40 14.61 -4.01 4.85
C ALA A 40 15.99 -3.52 4.39
N GLU A 41 16.90 -3.29 5.34
CA GLU A 41 18.27 -2.93 5.00
C GLU A 41 18.98 -4.16 4.41
N ASP A 42 19.68 -3.98 3.30
CA ASP A 42 20.67 -4.95 2.84
C ASP A 42 21.81 -5.08 3.87
N GLU A 43 22.62 -6.12 3.75
CA GLU A 43 23.74 -6.41 4.66
C GLU A 43 24.61 -5.16 4.89
N ASP A 44 24.76 -4.78 6.17
CA ASP A 44 25.48 -3.56 6.57
C ASP A 44 26.92 -3.61 6.02
N PRO A 45 27.31 -2.73 5.08
CA PRO A 45 28.65 -2.74 4.51
C PRO A 45 29.72 -2.29 5.51
N THR A 46 29.31 -1.88 6.72
CA THR A 46 30.17 -1.59 7.87
C THR A 46 30.25 -2.74 8.87
N ALA A 47 29.44 -3.80 8.71
CA ALA A 47 29.55 -5.03 9.47
C ALA A 47 30.78 -5.83 9.02
N GLY A 48 31.94 -5.52 9.59
CA GLY A 48 33.21 -6.18 9.30
C GLY A 48 34.41 -5.31 9.63
N PRO A 49 35.65 -5.83 9.50
CA PRO A 49 36.85 -5.03 9.70
C PRO A 49 36.85 -3.80 8.78
N ALA A 50 37.10 -2.61 9.33
CA ALA A 50 36.98 -1.34 8.61
C ALA A 50 37.85 -1.30 7.34
N ARG A 51 37.23 -1.50 6.15
CA ARG A 51 37.90 -1.40 4.84
C ARG A 51 37.66 -0.07 4.12
N GLY A 52 37.10 0.93 4.80
CA GLY A 52 36.95 2.31 4.30
C GLY A 52 36.24 2.41 2.94
N GLY A 53 34.90 2.48 2.94
CA GLY A 53 34.13 2.78 1.71
C GLY A 53 32.76 2.11 1.64
N GLY A 54 31.90 2.36 2.64
CA GLY A 54 30.56 1.74 2.71
C GLY A 54 29.44 2.71 3.11
N SER A 55 29.76 3.74 3.88
CA SER A 55 28.81 4.76 4.35
C SER A 55 28.23 5.63 3.23
N GLU A 56 28.98 5.87 2.15
CA GLU A 56 28.50 6.64 1.00
C GLU A 56 27.43 5.91 0.17
N LYS A 57 27.35 4.57 0.24
CA LYS A 57 26.36 3.78 -0.51
C LYS A 57 24.97 3.77 0.12
N LEU A 58 24.87 4.02 1.43
CA LEU A 58 23.61 4.12 2.17
C LEU A 58 23.16 5.57 2.43
N GLY A 59 23.85 6.57 1.86
CA GLY A 59 23.49 7.98 2.07
C GLY A 59 23.59 8.45 3.53
N ARG A 60 24.40 7.77 4.35
CA ARG A 60 24.61 8.05 5.77
C ARG A 60 25.83 8.97 5.98
N ALA A 61 25.90 10.09 5.24
CA ALA A 61 26.94 11.11 5.36
C ALA A 61 26.39 12.42 5.93
#